data_AF-A0A7S3BG65-F1
#
_entry.id   AF-A0A7S3BG65-F1
#
_cell.length_a   1.000
_cell.length_b   1.000
_cell.length_c   1.000
_cell.angle_alpha   90.00
_cell.angle_beta   90.00
_cell.angle_gamma   90.00
#
_symmetry.space_group_name_H-M   'P 1'
#
loop_
_entity.id
_entity.type
_entity.pdbx_description
1 polymer ?
#
loop_
_entity_poly.entity_id
_entity_poly.type
_entity_poly.pdbx_seq_one_letter_code
_entity_poly.pdbx_strand_id
1 'polypeptide(L)'
;DKIYSEIPHTERFTLVGQRWKALGEDARAPFADEAARLKAEFIQANPPKPKKPKKPLSAYMLYFKDQLSSDKIYSEIPHTERFTLVGQRWKALGEDARAPFADEAARLKAEFIQANPPKPKKPKKPLSAYMLYFKDQLSSDKIYSEI
;
A
#
# COMPACT_ATOMS: atom_id res chain seq x y z
N ASP A 1 -11.09 -28.05 -31.45
CA ASP A 1 -12.22 -28.13 -30.51
C ASP A 1 -13.19 -26.97 -30.64
N LYS A 2 -14.40 -27.24 -31.16
CA LYS A 2 -15.51 -26.28 -31.26
C LYS A 2 -16.30 -26.10 -29.95
N ILE A 3 -15.92 -26.83 -28.90
CA ILE A 3 -16.60 -26.85 -27.60
C ILE A 3 -16.69 -25.45 -26.96
N TYR A 4 -15.66 -24.63 -27.14
CA TYR A 4 -15.66 -23.28 -26.59
C TYR A 4 -16.30 -22.25 -27.51
N SER A 5 -16.43 -22.49 -28.82
CA SER A 5 -17.06 -21.55 -29.75
C SER A 5 -18.59 -21.52 -29.64
N GLU A 6 -19.21 -22.62 -29.21
CA GLU A 6 -20.67 -22.78 -29.09
C GLU A 6 -21.22 -22.29 -27.74
N ILE A 7 -20.35 -22.11 -26.74
CA ILE A 7 -20.73 -21.63 -25.41
C ILE A 7 -20.69 -20.08 -25.40
N PRO A 8 -21.71 -19.41 -24.84
CA PRO A 8 -21.68 -17.96 -24.61
C PRO A 8 -20.40 -17.55 -23.89
N HIS A 9 -19.75 -16.47 -24.34
CA HIS A 9 -18.46 -16.03 -23.80
C HIS A 9 -18.48 -15.90 -22.26
N THR A 10 -19.60 -15.47 -21.69
CA THR A 10 -19.87 -15.34 -20.25
C THR A 10 -19.72 -16.64 -19.47
N GLU A 11 -20.02 -17.79 -20.08
CA GLU A 11 -20.02 -19.10 -19.42
C GLU A 11 -18.71 -19.86 -19.60
N ARG A 12 -17.88 -19.47 -20.58
CA ARG A 12 -16.59 -20.13 -20.87
C ARG A 12 -15.66 -20.10 -19.66
N PHE A 13 -15.59 -18.97 -18.96
CA PHE A 13 -14.74 -18.83 -17.77
C PHE A 13 -15.17 -19.78 -16.65
N THR A 14 -16.48 -19.89 -16.39
CA THR A 14 -17.04 -20.81 -15.40
C THR A 14 -16.72 -22.26 -15.75
N LEU A 15 -16.92 -22.67 -17.02
CA LEU A 15 -16.62 -24.03 -17.46
C LEU A 15 -15.11 -24.35 -17.37
N VAL A 16 -14.23 -23.43 -17.77
CA VAL A 16 -12.78 -23.61 -17.62
C VAL A 16 -12.39 -23.76 -16.15
N GLY A 17 -12.98 -22.96 -15.26
CA GLY A 17 -12.74 -23.07 -13.82
C GLY A 17 -13.20 -24.40 -13.22
N GLN A 18 -14.37 -24.90 -13.65
CA GLN A 18 -14.86 -26.22 -13.24
C GLN A 18 -13.97 -27.36 -13.74
N ARG A 19 -13.57 -27.30 -15.02
CA ARG A 19 -12.65 -28.29 -15.61
C ARG A 19 -11.31 -28.29 -14.91
N TRP A 20 -10.73 -27.12 -14.64
CA TRP A 20 -9.50 -27.00 -13.87
C TRP A 20 -9.62 -27.68 -12.50
N LYS A 21 -10.71 -27.43 -11.77
CA LYS A 21 -10.99 -28.08 -10.47
C LYS A 21 -11.16 -29.60 -10.57
N ALA A 22 -11.65 -30.10 -11.69
CA ALA A 22 -11.82 -31.54 -11.94
C ALA A 22 -10.53 -32.25 -12.37
N LEU A 23 -9.51 -31.52 -12.86
CA LEU A 23 -8.19 -32.11 -13.16
C LEU A 23 -7.48 -32.56 -11.87
N GLY A 24 -6.85 -33.73 -11.90
CA GLY A 24 -5.94 -34.20 -10.84
C GLY A 24 -4.61 -33.43 -10.83
N GLU A 25 -3.80 -33.61 -9.79
CA GLU A 25 -2.53 -32.90 -9.62
C GLU A 25 -1.55 -33.15 -10.79
N ASP A 26 -1.45 -34.38 -11.27
CA ASP A 26 -0.57 -34.75 -12.39
C ASP A 26 -0.92 -34.01 -13.69
N ALA A 27 -2.22 -33.79 -13.94
CA ALA A 27 -2.69 -33.07 -15.11
C ALA A 27 -2.53 -31.54 -14.97
N ARG A 28 -2.41 -31.03 -13.74
CA ARG A 28 -2.13 -29.61 -13.47
C ARG A 28 -0.63 -29.30 -13.40
N ALA A 29 0.20 -30.30 -13.10
CA ALA A 29 1.66 -30.17 -12.97
C ALA A 29 2.33 -29.40 -14.13
N PRO A 30 2.13 -29.76 -15.42
CA PRO A 30 2.81 -29.04 -16.51
C PRO A 30 2.40 -27.56 -16.59
N PHE A 31 1.16 -27.21 -16.23
CA PHE A 31 0.71 -25.83 -16.20
C PHE A 31 1.28 -25.05 -15.01
N ALA A 32 1.49 -25.72 -13.87
CA ALA A 32 2.13 -25.12 -12.70
C ALA A 32 3.62 -24.85 -12.96
N ASP A 33 4.31 -25.82 -13.58
CA ASP A 33 5.73 -25.70 -13.95
C ASP A 33 5.93 -24.58 -14.98
N GLU A 34 5.07 -24.51 -15.99
CA GLU A 34 5.11 -23.44 -16.99
C GLU A 34 4.81 -22.07 -16.37
N ALA A 35 3.84 -21.97 -15.46
CA ALA A 35 3.57 -20.74 -14.73
C ALA A 35 4.75 -20.31 -13.86
N ALA A 36 5.44 -21.25 -13.22
CA ALA A 36 6.65 -20.99 -12.45
C ALA A 36 7.80 -20.50 -13.35
N ARG A 37 7.99 -21.11 -14.52
CA ARG A 37 8.97 -20.71 -15.53
C ARG A 37 8.73 -19.28 -16.00
N LEU A 38 7.51 -18.97 -16.43
CA LEU A 38 7.13 -17.63 -16.90
C LEU A 38 7.28 -16.58 -15.80
N LYS A 39 6.93 -16.92 -14.56
CA LYS A 39 7.13 -16.04 -13.40
C LYS A 39 8.62 -15.78 -13.15
N ALA A 40 9.47 -16.80 -13.26
CA ALA A 40 10.91 -16.66 -13.09
C ALA A 40 11.52 -15.78 -14.19
N GLU A 41 11.14 -16.01 -15.46
CA GLU A 41 11.55 -15.18 -16.59
C GLU A 41 11.12 -13.71 -16.41
N PHE A 42 9.88 -13.48 -15.96
CA PHE A 42 9.40 -12.12 -15.67
C PHE A 42 10.23 -11.44 -14.57
N ILE A 43 10.55 -12.15 -13.48
CA ILE A 43 11.37 -11.62 -12.39
C ILE A 43 12.81 -11.37 -12.87
N GLN A 44 13.35 -12.22 -13.74
CA GLN A 44 14.67 -12.04 -14.33
C GLN A 44 14.73 -10.81 -15.25
N ALA A 45 13.71 -10.63 -16.10
CA ALA A 45 13.59 -9.47 -16.98
C ALA A 45 13.27 -8.17 -16.21
N ASN A 46 12.56 -8.30 -15.08
CA ASN A 46 12.13 -7.18 -14.23
C ASN A 46 12.61 -7.39 -12.79
N PRO A 47 13.94 -7.30 -12.55
CA PRO A 47 14.48 -7.54 -11.22
C PRO A 47 13.87 -6.55 -10.22
N PRO A 48 13.48 -7.02 -9.02
CA PRO A 48 12.88 -6.14 -8.02
C PRO A 48 13.87 -5.04 -7.65
N LYS A 49 13.40 -3.79 -7.69
CA LYS A 49 14.21 -2.64 -7.28
C LYS A 49 14.64 -2.81 -5.82
N PRO A 50 15.87 -2.40 -5.46
CA PRO A 50 16.29 -2.41 -4.07
C PRO A 50 15.26 -1.67 -3.21
N LYS A 51 14.77 -2.37 -2.17
CA LYS A 51 13.74 -1.81 -1.30
C LYS A 51 14.30 -0.56 -0.63
N LYS A 52 13.55 0.53 -0.73
CA LYS A 52 13.89 1.75 0.01
C LYS A 52 13.94 1.41 1.51
N PRO A 53 14.84 2.04 2.27
CA PRO A 53 14.91 1.86 3.72
C PRO A 53 13.53 2.19 4.32
N LYS A 54 13.03 1.32 5.19
CA LYS A 54 11.72 1.49 5.82
C LYS A 54 11.77 2.71 6.72
N LYS A 55 10.74 3.57 6.62
CA LYS A 55 10.62 4.73 7.50
C LYS A 55 10.52 4.26 8.97
N PRO A 56 11.05 5.05 9.92
CA PRO A 56 10.90 4.75 11.33
C PRO A 56 9.43 4.84 11.75
N LEU A 57 9.11 4.18 12.86
CA LEU A 57 7.76 4.18 13.43
C LEU A 57 7.40 5.58 13.93
N SER A 58 6.14 5.97 13.77
CA SER A 58 5.59 7.18 14.38
C SER A 58 5.33 6.97 15.88
N ALA A 59 5.10 8.05 16.62
CA ALA A 59 4.77 8.00 18.05
C ALA A 59 3.61 7.05 18.36
N TYR A 60 2.52 7.15 17.59
CA TYR A 60 1.39 6.24 17.71
C TYR A 60 1.76 4.78 17.43
N MET A 61 2.62 4.51 16.44
CA MET A 61 3.03 3.14 16.12
C MET A 61 3.99 2.55 17.16
N LEU A 62 4.81 3.38 17.80
CA LEU A 62 5.61 2.99 18.96
C LEU A 62 4.71 2.63 20.14
N TYR A 63 3.73 3.49 20.44
CA TYR A 63 2.71 3.20 21.45
C TYR A 63 1.93 1.93 21.12
N PHE A 64 1.51 1.75 19.86
CA PHE A 64 0.78 0.57 19.43
C PHE A 64 1.58 -0.72 19.65
N LYS A 65 2.86 -0.71 19.27
CA LYS A 65 3.77 -1.84 19.51
C LYS A 65 3.94 -2.12 21.02
N ASP A 66 4.08 -1.07 21.82
CA ASP A 66 4.21 -1.16 23.27
C ASP A 66 2.96 -1.76 23.94
N GLN A 67 1.77 -1.27 23.57
CA GLN A 67 0.49 -1.80 24.06
C GLN A 67 0.29 -3.27 23.70
N LEU A 68 0.53 -3.64 22.43
CA LEU A 68 0.43 -5.02 21.98
C LEU A 68 1.38 -5.98 22.73
N SER A 69 2.51 -5.47 23.22
CA SER A 69 3.52 -6.29 23.91
C SER A 69 3.27 -6.38 25.42
N SER A 70 2.64 -5.34 26.00
CA SER A 70 2.43 -5.21 27.44
C SER A 70 1.11 -5.80 27.93
N ASP A 71 0.04 -5.73 27.14
CA ASP A 71 -1.30 -6.13 27.57
C ASP A 71 -1.78 -7.40 26.83
N LYS A 72 -2.06 -8.44 27.62
CA LYS A 72 -2.49 -9.75 27.12
C LYS A 72 -3.84 -9.71 26.42
N ILE A 73 -4.68 -8.71 26.72
CA ILE A 73 -5.98 -8.54 26.06
C ILE A 73 -5.83 -8.50 24.53
N TYR A 74 -4.72 -7.93 24.06
CA TYR A 74 -4.47 -7.82 22.64
C TYR A 74 -4.17 -9.17 21.99
N SER A 75 -3.69 -10.16 22.73
CA SER A 75 -3.48 -11.52 22.18
C SER A 75 -4.79 -12.27 21.98
N GLU A 76 -5.81 -11.97 22.79
CA GLU A 76 -7.10 -12.65 22.81
C GLU A 76 -8.10 -12.07 21.81
N ILE A 77 -7.94 -10.80 21.42
CA ILE A 77 -8.83 -10.15 20.46
C ILE A 77 -8.34 -10.26 19.00
N PRO A 78 -9.25 -10.28 18.01
CA PRO A 78 -8.91 -10.25 16.60
C PRO A 78 -8.03 -9.06 16.23
N HIS A 79 -7.12 -9.26 15.27
CA HIS A 79 -6.16 -8.22 14.84
C HIS A 79 -6.84 -6.91 14.42
N THR A 80 -8.03 -6.99 13.81
CA THR A 80 -8.84 -5.83 13.40
C THR A 80 -9.31 -4.99 14.59
N GLU A 81 -9.65 -5.61 15.72
CA GLU A 81 -10.16 -4.93 16.90
C GLU A 81 -9.04 -4.28 17.72
N ARG A 82 -7.81 -4.80 17.63
CA ARG A 82 -6.62 -4.23 18.30
C ARG A 82 -6.41 -2.77 17.90
N PHE A 83 -6.51 -2.44 16.61
CA PHE A 83 -6.32 -1.06 16.14
C PHE A 83 -7.37 -0.11 16.69
N THR A 84 -8.62 -0.55 16.75
CA THR A 84 -9.72 0.24 17.30
C THR A 84 -9.47 0.53 18.78
N LEU A 85 -9.18 -0.50 19.57
CA LEU A 85 -8.98 -0.35 21.01
C LEU A 85 -7.74 0.50 21.33
N VAL A 86 -6.60 0.23 20.69
CA VAL A 86 -5.39 1.05 20.91
C VAL A 86 -5.59 2.48 20.41
N GLY A 87 -6.30 2.67 19.29
CA GLY A 87 -6.64 3.99 18.78
C GLY A 87 -7.48 4.81 19.75
N GLN A 88 -8.45 4.19 20.41
CA GLN A 88 -9.25 4.82 21.47
C GLN A 88 -8.39 5.17 22.68
N ARG A 89 -7.57 4.24 23.18
CA ARG A 89 -6.65 4.49 24.30
C ARG A 89 -5.66 5.62 24.00
N TRP A 90 -5.07 5.62 22.80
CA TRP A 90 -4.18 6.69 22.37
C TRP A 90 -4.86 8.06 22.39
N LYS A 91 -6.10 8.16 21.88
CA LYS A 91 -6.88 9.41 21.90
C LYS A 91 -7.20 9.89 23.32
N ALA A 92 -7.41 8.96 24.25
CA ALA A 92 -7.66 9.26 25.66
C ALA A 92 -6.39 9.66 26.45
N LEU A 93 -5.19 9.35 25.95
CA LEU A 93 -3.94 9.78 26.60
C LEU A 93 -3.77 11.31 26.54
N GLY A 94 -3.34 11.88 27.65
CA GLY A 94 -2.86 13.27 27.73
C GLY A 94 -1.51 13.46 27.04
N GLU A 95 -1.10 14.71 26.88
CA GLU A 95 0.14 15.06 26.18
C GLU A 95 1.39 14.50 26.89
N ASP A 96 1.43 14.53 28.22
CA ASP A 96 2.56 14.01 29.01
C ASP A 96 2.81 12.51 28.77
N ALA A 97 1.73 11.73 28.66
CA ALA A 97 1.84 10.29 28.40
C ALA A 97 2.20 9.98 26.94
N ARG A 98 1.96 10.93 26.02
CA ARG A 98 2.35 10.82 24.61
C ARG A 98 3.77 11.32 24.36
N ALA A 99 4.29 12.22 25.20
CA ALA A 99 5.61 12.82 25.10
C ALA A 99 6.75 11.79 24.88
N PRO A 100 6.89 10.70 25.67
CA PRO A 100 7.99 9.76 25.47
C PRO A 100 7.94 9.08 24.08
N PHE A 101 6.75 8.82 23.55
CA PHE A 101 6.59 8.25 22.21
C PHE A 101 6.86 9.27 21.11
N ALA A 102 6.52 10.54 21.34
CA ALA A 102 6.82 11.64 20.42
C ALA A 102 8.33 11.89 20.33
N ASP A 103 9.02 11.93 21.46
CA ASP A 103 10.46 12.13 21.54
C ASP A 103 11.23 10.99 20.88
N GLU A 104 10.86 9.74 21.18
CA GLU A 104 11.48 8.57 20.56
C GLU A 104 11.21 8.52 19.05
N ALA A 105 10.00 8.88 18.59
CA ALA A 105 9.70 8.97 17.17
C ALA A 105 10.51 10.08 16.48
N ALA A 106 10.73 11.21 17.15
CA ALA A 106 11.56 12.29 16.64
C ALA A 106 13.03 11.87 16.54
N ARG A 107 13.56 11.18 17.56
CA ARG A 107 14.93 10.62 17.57
C ARG A 107 15.12 9.64 16.42
N LEU A 108 14.25 8.63 16.29
CA LEU A 108 14.32 7.64 15.22
C LEU A 108 14.20 8.28 13.83
N LYS A 109 13.37 9.33 13.70
CA LYS A 109 13.26 10.11 12.46
C LYS A 109 14.54 10.87 12.14
N ALA A 110 15.18 11.48 13.12
CA ALA A 110 16.45 12.18 12.93
C ALA A 110 17.56 11.22 12.49
N GLU A 111 17.71 10.08 13.17
CA GLU A 111 18.67 9.03 12.83
C GLU A 111 18.43 8.48 11.43
N PHE A 112 17.16 8.25 11.08
CA PHE A 112 16.81 7.79 9.73
C PHE A 112 17.17 8.83 8.66
N ILE A 113 16.92 10.12 8.91
CA ILE A 113 17.29 11.21 7.99
C ILE A 113 18.81 11.34 7.88
N GLN A 114 19.55 11.17 8.97
CA GLN A 114 21.01 11.21 8.96
C GLN A 114 21.60 10.05 8.14
N ALA A 115 21.10 8.83 8.34
CA ALA A 115 21.53 7.65 7.58
C ALA A 115 21.01 7.65 6.13
N ASN A 116 19.86 8.30 5.88
CA ASN A 116 19.16 8.31 4.59
C ASN A 116 18.73 9.74 4.24
N PRO A 117 19.67 10.64 3.90
CA PRO A 117 19.38 12.04 3.66
C PRO A 117 18.36 12.18 2.51
N PRO A 118 17.36 13.07 2.65
CA PRO A 118 16.36 13.26 1.62
C PRO A 118 17.03 13.75 0.34
N LYS A 119 16.69 13.11 -0.79
CA LYS A 119 17.14 13.57 -2.09
C LYS A 119 16.65 15.01 -2.32
N PRO A 120 17.46 15.88 -2.96
CA PRO A 120 17.03 17.24 -3.29
C PRO A 120 15.73 17.18 -4.08
N LYS A 121 14.77 18.06 -3.73
CA LYS A 121 13.50 18.17 -4.44
C LYS A 121 13.81 18.58 -5.88
N LYS A 122 13.44 17.75 -6.86
CA LYS A 122 13.57 18.11 -8.28
C LYS A 122 12.74 19.37 -8.54
N PRO A 123 13.22 20.31 -9.37
CA PRO A 123 12.42 21.46 -9.76
C PRO A 123 11.09 20.98 -10.35
N LYS A 124 9.99 21.65 -10.00
CA LYS A 124 8.69 21.34 -10.60
C LYS A 124 8.78 21.65 -12.09
N LYS A 125 8.20 20.78 -12.92
CA LYS A 125 8.07 21.08 -14.37
C LYS A 125 7.29 22.39 -14.53
N PRO A 126 7.63 23.23 -15.51
CA PRO A 126 6.83 24.41 -15.81
C PRO A 126 5.40 24.01 -16.18
N LEU A 127 4.46 24.94 -16.00
CA LEU A 127 3.06 24.71 -16.38
C LEU A 127 2.98 24.39 -17.88
N SER A 128 2.15 23.41 -18.24
CA SER A 128 1.82 23.10 -19.63
C SER A 128 1.08 24.28 -20.29
N ALA A 129 1.13 24.39 -21.62
CA ALA A 129 0.36 25.38 -22.37
C ALA A 129 -1.13 25.39 -21.99
N TYR A 130 -1.75 24.22 -21.81
CA TYR A 130 -3.13 24.12 -21.33
C TYR A 130 -3.32 24.65 -19.91
N MET A 131 -2.37 24.39 -18.99
CA MET A 131 -2.44 24.89 -17.62
C MET A 131 -2.21 26.41 -17.53
N LEU A 132 -1.40 26.96 -18.43
CA LEU A 132 -1.23 28.41 -18.57
C LEU A 132 -2.51 29.05 -19.09
N TYR A 133 -3.11 28.49 -20.15
CA TYR A 133 -4.42 28.92 -20.66
C TYR A 133 -5.52 28.80 -19.59
N PHE A 134 -5.60 27.68 -18.88
CA PHE A 134 -6.58 27.47 -17.81
C PHE A 134 -6.39 28.46 -16.65
N LYS A 135 -5.14 28.76 -16.26
CA LYS A 135 -4.83 29.77 -15.25
C LYS A 135 -5.23 31.18 -15.71
N ASP A 136 -5.02 31.48 -16.98
CA ASP A 136 -5.42 32.75 -17.61
C ASP A 136 -6.94 32.93 -17.66
N GLN A 137 -7.68 31.88 -18.04
CA GLN A 137 -9.15 31.87 -18.02
C GLN A 137 -9.71 32.00 -16.60
N LEU A 138 -9.18 31.26 -15.62
CA LEU A 138 -9.58 31.40 -14.21
C LEU A 138 -9.21 32.75 -13.59
N SER A 139 -8.17 33.42 -14.11
CA SER A 139 -7.79 34.77 -13.67
C SER A 139 -8.63 35.85 -14.34
N SER A 140 -9.16 35.55 -15.53
CA SER A 140 -10.06 36.40 -16.32
C SER A 140 -11.53 36.24 -15.92
N ASP A 141 -11.90 35.09 -15.35
CA ASP A 141 -13.18 34.85 -14.68
C ASP A 141 -13.24 35.57 -13.33
N LYS A 142 -13.17 36.91 -13.38
CA LYS A 142 -13.66 37.84 -12.35
C LYS A 142 -15.19 37.79 -12.20
N ILE A 143 -15.85 36.67 -12.50
CA ILE A 143 -17.29 36.45 -12.27
C ILE A 143 -17.57 35.97 -10.83
N TYR A 144 -16.54 35.75 -10.00
CA TYR A 144 -16.69 35.54 -8.55
C TYR A 144 -15.88 36.52 -7.70
N SER A 145 -15.71 37.77 -8.17
CA SER A 145 -15.23 38.87 -7.32
C SER A 145 -16.32 39.88 -6.92
N GLU A 146 -17.58 39.64 -7.31
CA GLU A 146 -18.75 40.46 -6.93
C GLU A 146 -20.01 39.61 -6.62
N ILE A 147 -19.87 38.59 -5.77
CA ILE A 147 -20.98 38.07 -4.94
C ILE A 147 -20.44 37.90 -3.51
#